data_AF-F5SZP8-F1
#
_entry.id   AF-F5SZP8-F1
#
_cell.length_a   1.000
_cell.length_b   1.000
_cell.length_c   1.000
_cell.angle_alpha   90.00
_cell.angle_beta   90.00
_cell.angle_gamma   90.00
#
_symmetry.space_group_name_H-M   'P 1'
#
loop_
_entity.id
_entity.type
_entity.pdbx_description
1 polymer ?
#
loop_
_entity_poly.entity_id
_entity_poly.type
_entity_poly.pdbx_seq_one_letter_code
_entity_poly.pdbx_strand_id
1 'polypeptide(L)'
;MTASPTKISWLFLALAALFILTVPQAEAGLISGLAKLGKKVDAPDTHHASSFRFADELAHYPEGSVAEISFNHSQNQWMARTPDGKSVPVHQFTENAVDANKQATLLLSESNLPYSLDAFNKLPADVAIKLKSRHGKTYSLSTSPTTTKLIDNHISVNISDMSSLKTALWQLQRPVTSANMRLIQLTDSPDLTLPKQSYGSKIPVDKVGTNQLLNALKTMRQQSFVISAKVENGFIIQGKEKIAVMDLEKVAADRDISLIILGSDNPKKTLDQLAKDWQKRKDTGSLTSYTAGDFYNAFAPKNSSSPVPVEIDSSGKLRTALHFDHSAPTKAIQTQSSSIDLALMPLHVLTKSVMLFQPNEARAKELDDRIHPAIASWVHLSLIASLVIGLVAYKTSWFLYLKLWASPLRVHYRHWFPFTLRYLLHRLSFVIFYLPLLGFISPLYILITWTYRVIHFLLIRPAYWIFNKFG
;
A
#
# COMPACT_ATOMS: atom_id res chain seq x y z
N MET A 1 -55.44 2.72 -0.58
CA MET A 1 -54.80 1.86 -1.59
C MET A 1 -53.54 1.25 -0.99
N THR A 2 -53.64 0.02 -0.51
CA THR A 2 -52.51 -0.75 0.04
C THR A 2 -51.72 -1.34 -1.12
N ALA A 3 -50.48 -0.88 -1.33
CA ALA A 3 -49.58 -1.49 -2.30
C ALA A 3 -49.22 -2.91 -1.82
N SER A 4 -49.37 -3.92 -2.68
CA SER A 4 -49.12 -5.31 -2.32
C SER A 4 -47.62 -5.53 -2.01
N PRO A 5 -47.28 -6.31 -0.96
CA PRO A 5 -45.90 -6.58 -0.56
C PRO A 5 -45.05 -7.27 -1.65
N THR A 6 -45.70 -7.84 -2.67
CA THR A 6 -45.05 -8.50 -3.80
C THR A 6 -44.29 -7.53 -4.71
N LYS A 7 -44.77 -6.29 -4.92
CA LYS A 7 -44.10 -5.32 -5.80
C LYS A 7 -42.80 -4.77 -5.20
N ILE A 8 -42.70 -4.73 -3.87
CA ILE A 8 -41.51 -4.24 -3.16
C ILE A 8 -40.37 -5.26 -3.27
N SER A 9 -40.68 -6.56 -3.20
CA SER A 9 -39.68 -7.64 -3.34
C SER A 9 -39.03 -7.67 -4.73
N TRP A 10 -39.82 -7.51 -5.80
CA TRP A 10 -39.31 -7.45 -7.18
C TRP A 10 -38.43 -6.22 -7.45
N LEU A 11 -38.73 -5.08 -6.83
CA LEU A 11 -37.93 -3.87 -7.00
C LEU A 11 -36.58 -3.97 -6.29
N PHE A 12 -36.53 -4.63 -5.12
CA PHE A 12 -35.28 -4.96 -4.42
C PHE A 12 -34.42 -5.96 -5.20
N LEU A 13 -35.03 -6.99 -5.81
CA LEU A 13 -34.34 -7.95 -6.67
C LEU A 13 -33.79 -7.30 -7.95
N ALA A 14 -34.57 -6.42 -8.58
CA ALA A 14 -34.13 -5.69 -9.78
C ALA A 14 -33.00 -4.69 -9.48
N LEU A 15 -33.04 -3.99 -8.33
CA LEU A 15 -31.95 -3.12 -7.89
C LEU A 15 -30.70 -3.91 -7.53
N ALA A 16 -30.84 -5.06 -6.85
CA ALA A 16 -29.71 -5.94 -6.55
C ALA A 16 -29.05 -6.49 -7.83
N ALA A 17 -29.83 -6.83 -8.86
CA ALA A 17 -29.32 -7.26 -10.15
C ALA A 17 -28.57 -6.14 -10.90
N LEU A 18 -29.05 -4.89 -10.80
CA LEU A 18 -28.39 -3.72 -11.39
C LEU A 18 -27.05 -3.38 -10.72
N PHE A 19 -26.93 -3.62 -9.41
CA PHE A 19 -25.67 -3.44 -8.67
C PHE A 19 -24.60 -4.49 -9.00
N ILE A 20 -24.98 -5.67 -9.53
CA ILE A 20 -24.02 -6.72 -9.93
C ILE A 20 -23.43 -6.44 -11.32
N LEU A 21 -24.08 -5.61 -12.15
CA LEU A 21 -23.71 -5.40 -13.55
C LEU A 21 -22.84 -4.16 -13.84
N THR A 22 -22.57 -3.31 -12.85
CA THR A 22 -21.73 -2.12 -13.04
C THR A 22 -20.44 -2.22 -12.23
N VAL A 23 -19.41 -2.80 -12.83
CA VAL A 23 -18.02 -2.61 -12.38
C VAL A 23 -17.51 -1.35 -13.09
N PRO A 24 -17.37 -0.19 -12.43
CA PRO A 24 -16.75 0.96 -13.08
C PRO A 24 -15.24 0.72 -13.18
N GLN A 25 -14.72 0.67 -14.41
CA GLN A 25 -13.29 0.56 -14.71
C GLN A 25 -12.53 1.90 -14.67
N ALA A 26 -13.12 2.97 -14.15
CA ALA A 26 -12.53 4.31 -14.30
C ALA A 26 -12.77 5.22 -13.09
N GLU A 27 -11.93 5.16 -12.07
CA GLU A 27 -11.94 6.17 -11.00
C GLU A 27 -10.52 6.52 -10.48
N ALA A 28 -9.67 7.07 -11.35
CA ALA A 28 -8.49 7.81 -10.89
C ALA A 28 -8.79 9.31 -10.64
N GLY A 29 -9.82 9.87 -11.28
CA GLY A 29 -10.12 11.31 -11.28
C GLY A 29 -10.96 11.79 -10.09
N LEU A 30 -12.04 11.08 -9.73
CA LEU A 30 -12.95 11.49 -8.65
C LEU A 30 -12.33 11.34 -7.25
N ILE A 31 -11.50 10.32 -7.07
CA ILE A 31 -10.79 10.05 -5.80
C ILE A 31 -9.77 11.15 -5.48
N SER A 32 -9.12 11.74 -6.49
CA SER A 32 -8.19 12.86 -6.31
C SER A 32 -8.87 14.15 -5.82
N GLY A 33 -10.10 14.39 -6.27
CA GLY A 33 -10.89 15.57 -5.89
C GLY A 33 -11.39 15.52 -4.44
N LEU A 34 -11.86 14.37 -3.98
CA LEU A 34 -12.35 14.19 -2.60
C LEU A 34 -11.22 14.10 -1.57
N ALA A 35 -10.06 13.51 -1.93
CA ALA A 35 -8.88 13.46 -1.06
C ALA A 35 -8.29 14.86 -0.74
N LYS A 36 -8.54 15.87 -1.59
CA LYS A 36 -8.14 17.26 -1.32
C LYS A 36 -9.02 17.97 -0.28
N LEU A 37 -10.28 17.54 -0.10
CA LEU A 37 -11.21 18.15 0.86
C LEU A 37 -11.06 17.57 2.28
N GLY A 38 -10.54 16.36 2.43
CA GLY A 38 -10.33 15.68 3.72
C GLY A 38 -9.06 16.04 4.49
N LYS A 39 -8.12 16.81 3.91
CA LYS A 39 -6.79 17.11 4.51
C LYS A 39 -6.80 18.01 5.76
N LYS A 40 -7.95 18.31 6.36
CA LYS A 40 -8.07 19.20 7.54
C LYS A 40 -8.73 18.58 8.77
N VAL A 41 -9.10 17.29 8.74
CA VAL A 41 -9.68 16.62 9.92
C VAL A 41 -8.75 15.48 10.34
N ASP A 42 -8.26 15.57 11.57
CA ASP A 42 -7.24 14.74 12.21
C ASP A 42 -7.32 13.25 11.84
N ALA A 43 -6.40 12.82 10.99
CA ALA A 43 -5.95 11.44 10.94
C ALA A 43 -4.73 11.33 11.88
N PRO A 44 -4.75 10.47 12.91
CA PRO A 44 -3.53 10.11 13.61
C PRO A 44 -2.74 9.24 12.65
N ASP A 45 -1.69 9.81 12.06
CA ASP A 45 -0.62 9.20 11.25
C ASP A 45 -0.27 9.98 9.96
N THR A 46 -0.59 11.28 9.87
CA THR A 46 0.37 12.16 9.19
C THR A 46 1.55 12.37 10.13
N HIS A 47 2.51 11.45 10.10
CA HIS A 47 3.88 11.82 10.45
C HIS A 47 4.16 13.12 9.71
N HIS A 48 4.37 14.19 10.48
CA HIS A 48 4.91 15.44 10.00
C HIS A 48 6.29 15.16 9.40
N ALA A 49 6.33 14.63 8.17
CA ALA A 49 7.45 14.84 7.29
C ALA A 49 7.45 16.36 7.06
N SER A 50 8.34 17.05 7.76
CA SER A 50 8.74 18.40 7.39
C SER A 50 8.90 18.40 5.88
N SER A 51 8.27 19.36 5.20
CA SER A 51 8.48 19.55 3.76
C SER A 51 9.98 19.75 3.57
N PHE A 52 10.66 18.68 3.16
CA PHE A 52 12.09 18.66 3.04
C PHE A 52 12.50 19.79 2.09
N ARG A 53 13.24 20.79 2.61
CA ARG A 53 13.79 21.87 1.79
C ARG A 53 15.18 21.42 1.39
N PHE A 54 15.36 21.07 0.12
CA PHE A 54 16.67 20.77 -0.47
C PHE A 54 17.71 21.87 -0.18
N ALA A 55 17.26 23.12 -0.01
CA ALA A 55 18.08 24.24 0.42
C ALA A 55 18.85 23.96 1.73
N ASP A 56 18.26 23.25 2.68
CA ASP A 56 18.88 22.98 3.98
C ASP A 56 20.00 21.93 3.84
N GLU A 57 19.86 20.94 2.96
CA GLU A 57 20.89 19.92 2.70
C GLU A 57 22.00 20.46 1.79
N LEU A 58 21.66 21.30 0.80
CA LEU A 58 22.63 22.01 -0.04
C LEU A 58 23.46 23.02 0.76
N ALA A 59 22.91 23.60 1.82
CA ALA A 59 23.64 24.50 2.72
C ALA A 59 24.79 23.80 3.48
N HIS A 60 24.77 22.46 3.60
CA HIS A 60 25.86 21.68 4.19
C HIS A 60 27.01 21.44 3.19
N TYR A 61 26.81 21.77 1.91
CA TYR A 61 27.81 21.67 0.85
C TYR A 61 27.99 23.02 0.13
N PRO A 62 28.41 24.08 0.85
CA PRO A 62 28.58 25.42 0.27
C PRO A 62 29.66 25.46 -0.83
N GLU A 63 30.47 24.42 -0.90
CA GLU A 63 31.55 24.24 -1.85
C GLU A 63 31.11 23.94 -3.29
N GLY A 64 29.80 23.79 -3.54
CA GLY A 64 29.25 23.65 -4.90
C GLY A 64 29.49 22.29 -5.57
N SER A 65 29.94 21.26 -4.85
CA SER A 65 30.11 19.90 -5.37
C SER A 65 28.82 19.09 -5.46
N VAL A 66 27.73 19.60 -4.86
CA VAL A 66 26.42 18.96 -4.80
C VAL A 66 25.38 19.88 -5.43
N ALA A 67 24.56 19.34 -6.33
CA ALA A 67 23.44 20.06 -6.92
C ALA A 67 22.15 19.23 -6.92
N GLU A 68 21.01 19.90 -6.76
CA GLU A 68 19.71 19.29 -7.00
C GLU A 68 19.47 19.23 -8.51
N ILE A 69 19.09 18.07 -9.04
CA ILE A 69 18.77 17.93 -10.47
C ILE A 69 17.28 17.80 -10.71
N SER A 70 16.84 18.40 -11.82
CA SER A 70 15.50 18.26 -12.36
C SER A 70 15.59 18.07 -13.87
N PHE A 71 14.66 17.28 -14.42
CA PHE A 71 14.60 17.05 -15.85
C PHE A 71 13.62 18.03 -16.49
N ASN A 72 14.12 18.89 -17.38
CA ASN A 72 13.26 19.77 -18.16
C ASN A 72 12.70 19.01 -19.36
N HIS A 73 11.44 18.59 -19.28
CA HIS A 73 10.77 17.85 -20.34
C HIS A 73 10.63 18.63 -21.65
N SER A 74 10.51 19.96 -21.59
CA SER A 74 10.36 20.80 -22.80
C SER A 74 11.65 20.90 -23.61
N GLN A 75 12.79 20.93 -22.92
CA GLN A 75 14.13 21.04 -23.51
C GLN A 75 14.85 19.70 -23.59
N ASN A 76 14.26 18.62 -23.05
CA ASN A 76 14.82 17.28 -23.03
C ASN A 76 16.25 17.23 -22.44
N GLN A 77 16.48 18.04 -21.39
CA GLN A 77 17.78 18.33 -20.79
C GLN A 77 17.70 18.30 -19.27
N TRP A 78 18.79 17.86 -18.61
CA TRP A 78 18.94 17.96 -17.17
C TRP A 78 19.44 19.34 -16.73
N MET A 79 18.80 19.88 -15.71
CA MET A 79 19.15 21.14 -15.06
C MET A 79 19.60 20.87 -13.63
N ALA A 80 20.78 21.35 -13.27
CA ALA A 80 21.33 21.37 -11.92
C ALA A 80 21.01 22.71 -11.26
N ARG A 81 20.47 22.68 -10.04
CA ARG A 81 20.27 23.82 -9.18
C ARG A 81 21.39 23.84 -8.14
N THR A 82 22.22 24.88 -8.18
CA THR A 82 23.33 25.06 -7.25
C THR A 82 22.83 25.56 -5.88
N PRO A 83 23.65 25.49 -4.81
CA PRO A 83 23.29 26.03 -3.50
C PRO A 83 22.87 27.51 -3.53
N ASP A 84 23.42 28.29 -4.47
CA ASP A 84 23.06 29.71 -4.70
C ASP A 84 21.66 29.90 -5.33
N GLY A 85 20.95 28.81 -5.61
CA GLY A 85 19.61 28.80 -6.18
C GLY A 85 19.57 28.99 -7.71
N LYS A 86 20.71 29.18 -8.37
CA LYS A 86 20.82 29.29 -9.84
C LYS A 86 20.63 27.92 -10.50
N SER A 87 19.97 27.90 -11.64
CA SER A 87 19.78 26.68 -12.44
C SER A 87 20.67 26.73 -13.68
N VAL A 88 21.50 25.71 -13.86
CA VAL A 88 22.45 25.57 -14.97
C VAL A 88 22.30 24.17 -15.60
N PRO A 89 22.63 23.98 -16.89
CA PRO A 89 22.78 22.66 -17.48
C PRO A 89 23.68 21.73 -16.64
N VAL A 90 23.31 20.46 -16.48
CA VAL A 90 24.11 19.50 -15.68
C VAL A 90 25.55 19.38 -16.21
N HIS A 91 25.76 19.36 -17.53
CA HIS A 91 27.10 19.27 -18.12
C HIS A 91 28.02 20.43 -17.67
N GLN A 92 27.50 21.66 -17.65
CA GLN A 92 28.25 22.83 -17.18
C GLN A 92 28.56 22.74 -15.69
N PHE A 93 27.61 22.24 -14.88
CA PHE A 93 27.86 22.02 -13.46
C PHE A 93 28.96 20.98 -13.22
N THR A 94 28.94 19.87 -13.96
CA THR A 94 29.93 18.80 -13.81
C THR A 94 31.31 19.22 -14.29
N GLU A 95 31.41 19.98 -15.38
CA GLU A 95 32.68 20.55 -15.86
C GLU A 95 33.31 21.46 -14.81
N ASN A 96 32.53 22.39 -14.24
CA ASN A 96 33.01 23.28 -13.18
C ASN A 96 33.47 22.52 -11.92
N ALA A 97 32.82 21.39 -11.59
CA ALA A 97 33.22 20.56 -10.45
C ALA A 97 34.53 19.80 -10.73
N VAL A 98 34.71 19.30 -11.96
CA VAL A 98 35.94 18.63 -12.41
C VAL A 98 37.11 19.60 -12.46
N ASP A 99 36.90 20.82 -12.96
CA ASP A 99 37.92 21.89 -12.97
C ASP A 99 38.36 22.27 -11.55
N ALA A 100 37.44 22.17 -10.58
CA ALA A 100 37.72 22.34 -9.15
C ALA A 100 38.34 21.10 -8.48
N ASN A 101 38.62 20.04 -9.24
CA ASN A 101 39.15 18.74 -8.79
C ASN A 101 38.26 18.04 -7.75
N LYS A 102 36.92 18.16 -7.91
CA LYS A 102 35.90 17.58 -7.02
C LYS A 102 34.99 16.62 -7.77
N GLN A 103 34.54 15.57 -7.09
CA GLN A 103 33.55 14.65 -7.63
C GLN A 103 32.14 15.27 -7.52
N ALA A 104 31.50 15.52 -8.66
CA ALA A 104 30.12 16.00 -8.68
C ALA A 104 29.16 14.94 -8.12
N THR A 105 28.27 15.37 -7.21
CA THR A 105 27.14 14.55 -6.73
C THR A 105 25.83 15.21 -7.12
N LEU A 106 24.96 14.48 -7.81
CA LEU A 106 23.65 14.96 -8.22
C LEU A 106 22.57 14.38 -7.32
N LEU A 107 21.79 15.25 -6.71
CA LEU A 107 20.65 14.87 -5.87
C LEU A 107 19.35 14.98 -6.68
N LEU A 108 18.65 13.86 -6.85
CA LEU A 108 17.37 13.81 -7.55
C LEU A 108 16.25 13.54 -6.55
N SER A 109 15.26 14.42 -6.48
CA SER A 109 14.02 14.12 -5.76
C SER A 109 13.19 13.09 -6.51
N GLU A 110 12.57 12.15 -5.79
CA GLU A 110 11.56 11.24 -6.34
C GLU A 110 10.43 11.97 -7.10
N SER A 111 10.09 13.20 -6.68
CA SER A 111 9.06 14.03 -7.34
C SER A 111 9.48 14.54 -8.73
N ASN A 112 10.78 14.61 -9.00
CA ASN A 112 11.37 15.13 -10.23
C ASN A 112 11.87 14.00 -11.16
N LEU A 113 11.44 12.75 -10.92
CA LEU A 113 11.79 11.61 -11.78
C LEU A 113 11.28 11.82 -13.22
N PRO A 114 12.11 11.53 -14.24
CA PRO A 114 11.71 11.64 -15.63
C PRO A 114 10.66 10.58 -16.01
N TYR A 115 10.08 10.71 -17.21
CA TYR A 115 9.11 9.73 -17.71
C TYR A 115 9.76 8.45 -18.24
N SER A 116 10.99 8.53 -18.77
CA SER A 116 11.77 7.40 -19.29
C SER A 116 13.10 7.28 -18.57
N LEU A 117 13.62 6.05 -18.45
CA LEU A 117 14.99 5.79 -18.00
C LEU A 117 16.04 6.34 -18.97
N ASP A 118 15.72 6.47 -20.27
CA ASP A 118 16.66 6.97 -21.27
C ASP A 118 17.16 8.39 -20.97
N ALA A 119 16.40 9.15 -20.18
CA ALA A 119 16.82 10.45 -19.70
C ALA A 119 18.14 10.35 -18.91
N PHE A 120 18.35 9.29 -18.13
CA PHE A 120 19.57 9.09 -17.36
C PHE A 120 20.80 8.82 -18.24
N ASN A 121 20.64 8.31 -19.47
CA ASN A 121 21.74 8.11 -20.41
C ASN A 121 22.38 9.44 -20.88
N LYS A 122 21.70 10.56 -20.66
CA LYS A 122 22.20 11.91 -20.96
C LYS A 122 23.00 12.52 -19.82
N LEU A 123 23.04 11.87 -18.65
CA LEU A 123 23.89 12.32 -17.56
C LEU A 123 25.34 11.91 -17.83
N PRO A 124 26.32 12.70 -17.38
CA PRO A 124 27.73 12.31 -17.47
C PRO A 124 28.01 11.04 -16.66
N ALA A 125 28.84 10.15 -17.21
CA ALA A 125 29.06 8.80 -16.66
C ALA A 125 29.78 8.79 -15.30
N ASP A 126 30.63 9.79 -15.02
CA ASP A 126 31.50 9.82 -13.84
C ASP A 126 30.85 10.45 -12.59
N VAL A 127 29.51 10.59 -12.61
CA VAL A 127 28.79 11.39 -11.62
C VAL A 127 28.00 10.49 -10.67
N ALA A 128 28.12 10.78 -9.37
CA ALA A 128 27.37 10.06 -8.35
C ALA A 128 25.92 10.57 -8.31
N ILE A 129 24.96 9.75 -8.75
CA ILE A 129 23.54 10.09 -8.70
C ILE A 129 22.95 9.54 -7.40
N LYS A 130 22.41 10.43 -6.58
CA LYS A 130 21.72 10.11 -5.33
C LYS A 130 20.26 10.48 -5.46
N LEU A 131 19.38 9.50 -5.31
CA LEU A 131 17.94 9.68 -5.36
C LEU A 131 17.39 9.79 -3.94
N LYS A 132 16.73 10.89 -3.63
CA LYS A 132 16.10 11.14 -2.35
C LYS A 132 14.61 10.87 -2.41
N SER A 133 14.14 9.95 -1.58
CA SER A 133 12.73 9.57 -1.53
C SER A 133 11.89 10.56 -0.73
N ARG A 134 10.57 10.45 -0.87
CA ARG A 134 9.61 11.30 -0.13
C ARG A 134 9.76 11.22 1.39
N HIS A 135 10.26 10.09 1.89
CA HIS A 135 10.48 9.86 3.33
C HIS A 135 11.89 10.26 3.79
N GLY A 136 12.68 10.92 2.93
CA GLY A 136 14.00 11.45 3.27
C GLY A 136 15.15 10.45 3.18
N LYS A 137 14.88 9.18 2.83
CA LYS A 137 15.92 8.17 2.60
C LYS A 137 16.60 8.41 1.26
N THR A 138 17.92 8.24 1.22
CA THR A 138 18.72 8.47 0.02
C THR A 138 19.24 7.15 -0.52
N TYR A 139 19.06 6.94 -1.82
CA TYR A 139 19.48 5.78 -2.59
C TYR A 139 20.54 6.21 -3.60
N SER A 140 21.46 5.33 -3.96
CA SER A 140 22.41 5.61 -5.05
C SER A 140 21.91 4.97 -6.34
N LEU A 141 21.92 5.70 -7.44
CA LEU A 141 21.55 5.17 -8.75
C LEU A 141 22.83 4.97 -9.56
N SER A 142 23.11 3.72 -9.93
CA SER A 142 24.21 3.38 -10.84
C SER A 142 23.64 3.12 -12.22
N THR A 143 24.03 3.95 -13.20
CA THR A 143 23.56 3.86 -14.57
C THR A 143 24.71 3.39 -15.45
N SER A 144 24.55 2.21 -16.04
CA SER A 144 25.43 1.67 -17.07
C SER A 144 24.64 1.58 -18.39
N PRO A 145 25.28 1.68 -19.58
CA PRO A 145 24.59 1.63 -20.87
C PRO A 145 23.64 0.44 -21.04
N THR A 146 23.89 -0.66 -20.32
CA THR A 146 23.10 -1.89 -20.39
C THR A 146 22.27 -2.19 -19.15
N THR A 147 22.58 -1.57 -18.01
CA THR A 147 21.91 -1.88 -16.73
C THR A 147 21.80 -0.65 -15.83
N THR A 148 20.60 -0.35 -15.37
CA THR A 148 20.40 0.61 -14.27
C THR A 148 20.18 -0.16 -12.97
N LYS A 149 20.89 0.23 -11.92
CA LYS A 149 20.79 -0.39 -10.59
C LYS A 149 20.49 0.66 -9.54
N LEU A 150 19.49 0.40 -8.71
CA LEU A 150 19.20 1.19 -7.51
C LEU A 150 19.91 0.53 -6.32
N ILE A 151 20.75 1.27 -5.61
CA ILE A 151 21.58 0.78 -4.52
C ILE A 151 21.11 1.41 -3.20
N ASP A 152 20.81 0.57 -2.20
CA ASP A 152 20.53 0.97 -0.83
C ASP A 152 21.58 0.33 0.08
N ASN A 153 22.68 1.04 0.37
CA ASN A 153 23.82 0.54 1.13
C ASN A 153 24.40 -0.77 0.56
N HIS A 154 24.06 -1.92 1.14
CA HIS A 154 24.62 -3.23 0.83
C HIS A 154 23.73 -4.07 -0.09
N ILE A 155 22.61 -3.53 -0.56
CA ILE A 155 21.72 -4.19 -1.52
C ILE A 155 21.60 -3.39 -2.82
N SER A 156 21.36 -4.09 -3.92
CA SER A 156 21.12 -3.50 -5.24
C SER A 156 19.91 -4.13 -5.91
N VAL A 157 19.11 -3.31 -6.58
CA VAL A 157 17.94 -3.75 -7.35
C VAL A 157 18.16 -3.42 -8.81
N ASN A 158 17.97 -4.39 -9.69
CA ASN A 158 18.05 -4.18 -11.13
C ASN A 158 16.78 -3.47 -11.62
N ILE A 159 16.94 -2.39 -12.38
CA ILE A 159 15.86 -1.54 -12.85
C ILE A 159 15.78 -1.66 -14.38
N SER A 160 14.69 -2.24 -14.86
CA SER A 160 14.41 -2.40 -16.29
C SER A 160 13.72 -1.19 -16.92
N ASP A 161 12.79 -0.56 -16.19
CA ASP A 161 12.03 0.60 -16.65
C ASP A 161 11.71 1.57 -15.50
N MET A 162 11.09 2.70 -15.84
CA MET A 162 10.72 3.73 -14.87
C MET A 162 9.66 3.25 -13.85
N SER A 163 8.81 2.28 -14.24
CA SER A 163 7.80 1.72 -13.36
C SER A 163 8.43 0.79 -12.31
N SER A 164 9.44 0.00 -12.69
CA SER A 164 10.29 -0.80 -11.81
C SER A 164 11.06 0.08 -10.85
N LEU A 165 11.59 1.24 -11.29
CA LEU A 165 12.26 2.20 -10.41
C LEU A 165 11.32 2.72 -9.32
N LYS A 166 10.13 3.18 -9.71
CA LYS A 166 9.11 3.67 -8.77
C LYS A 166 8.66 2.57 -7.81
N THR A 167 8.43 1.36 -8.33
CA THR A 167 8.08 0.20 -7.50
C THR A 167 9.18 -0.13 -6.50
N ALA A 168 10.44 -0.15 -6.92
CA ALA A 168 11.58 -0.41 -6.07
C ALA A 168 11.71 0.63 -4.95
N LEU A 169 11.65 1.91 -5.30
CA LEU A 169 11.69 3.00 -4.33
C LEU A 169 10.55 2.89 -3.32
N TRP A 170 9.33 2.65 -3.81
CA TRP A 170 8.15 2.52 -2.97
C TRP A 170 8.24 1.33 -2.02
N GLN A 171 8.68 0.17 -2.51
CA GLN A 171 8.82 -1.03 -1.69
C GLN A 171 9.93 -0.89 -0.64
N LEU A 172 11.11 -0.40 -1.04
CA LEU A 172 12.27 -0.30 -0.13
C LEU A 172 12.07 0.72 0.99
N GLN A 173 11.31 1.79 0.75
CA GLN A 173 11.03 2.79 1.78
C GLN A 173 9.86 2.41 2.71
N ARG A 174 9.13 1.35 2.38
CA ARG A 174 7.96 0.95 3.15
C ARG A 174 8.40 0.49 4.55
N PRO A 175 7.78 0.99 5.63
CA PRO A 175 8.00 0.46 6.96
C PRO A 175 7.67 -1.03 6.96
N VAL A 176 8.57 -1.87 7.47
CA VAL A 176 8.18 -3.26 7.77
C VAL A 176 7.22 -3.14 8.94
N THR A 177 5.93 -3.45 8.73
CA THR A 177 4.85 -3.30 9.74
C THR A 177 5.23 -3.97 11.06
N SER A 178 5.91 -3.22 11.91
CA SER A 178 6.71 -3.73 13.02
C SER A 178 5.90 -3.89 14.29
N ALA A 179 4.78 -3.17 14.38
CA ALA A 179 3.83 -3.25 15.48
C ALA A 179 3.12 -4.61 15.58
N ASN A 180 2.93 -5.32 14.44
CA ASN A 180 2.17 -6.58 14.36
C ASN A 180 2.94 -7.69 13.66
N MET A 181 4.26 -7.76 13.89
CA MET A 181 5.09 -8.85 13.39
C MET A 181 4.99 -10.07 14.32
N ARG A 182 4.74 -11.24 13.75
CA ARG A 182 4.81 -12.53 14.44
C ARG A 182 5.94 -13.36 13.87
N LEU A 183 6.86 -13.76 14.74
CA LEU A 183 7.94 -14.69 14.42
C LEU A 183 7.43 -16.11 14.64
N ILE A 184 7.38 -16.90 13.58
CA ILE A 184 6.81 -18.24 13.57
C ILE A 184 7.92 -19.27 13.41
N GLN A 185 8.04 -20.14 14.39
CA GLN A 185 8.87 -21.33 14.35
C GLN A 185 8.01 -22.56 14.02
N LEU A 186 8.37 -23.27 12.96
CA LEU A 186 7.78 -24.57 12.65
C LEU A 186 8.25 -25.63 13.66
N THR A 187 7.32 -26.47 14.11
CA THR A 187 7.60 -27.57 15.03
C THR A 187 7.32 -28.91 14.41
N ASP A 188 8.01 -29.94 14.90
CA ASP A 188 7.78 -31.34 14.50
C ASP A 188 6.46 -31.91 15.04
N SER A 189 5.75 -31.18 15.92
CA SER A 189 4.40 -31.51 16.37
C SER A 189 3.38 -30.90 15.39
N PRO A 190 2.83 -31.69 14.44
CA PRO A 190 2.11 -31.15 13.29
C PRO A 190 0.78 -30.48 13.65
N ASP A 191 0.16 -30.88 14.75
CA ASP A 191 -1.16 -30.39 15.19
C ASP A 191 -1.10 -29.22 16.18
N LEU A 192 0.10 -28.70 16.47
CA LEU A 192 0.25 -27.58 17.39
C LEU A 192 -0.37 -26.30 16.79
N THR A 193 -1.45 -25.82 17.39
CA THR A 193 -2.13 -24.59 16.96
C THR A 193 -1.34 -23.35 17.36
N LEU A 194 -1.37 -22.32 16.50
CA LEU A 194 -0.75 -21.04 16.79
C LEU A 194 -1.39 -20.39 18.04
N PRO A 195 -0.60 -19.99 19.04
CA PRO A 195 -1.14 -19.34 20.23
C PRO A 195 -1.78 -17.98 19.91
N LYS A 196 -2.65 -17.51 20.82
CA LYS A 196 -3.14 -16.13 20.77
C LYS A 196 -1.95 -15.19 20.94
N GLN A 197 -1.95 -14.08 20.19
CA GLN A 197 -0.89 -13.09 20.27
C GLN A 197 -0.74 -12.58 21.69
N SER A 198 0.45 -12.69 22.24
CA SER A 198 0.80 -12.05 23.49
C SER A 198 1.47 -10.71 23.20
N TYR A 199 0.82 -9.62 23.59
CA TYR A 199 1.41 -8.29 23.51
C TYR A 199 2.24 -8.05 24.78
N GLY A 200 3.50 -8.47 24.74
CA GLY A 200 4.44 -8.34 25.84
C GLY A 200 5.55 -7.31 25.59
N SER A 201 6.37 -7.09 26.62
CA SER A 201 7.61 -6.32 26.49
C SER A 201 8.60 -7.00 25.54
N LYS A 202 8.66 -8.35 25.58
CA LYS A 202 9.48 -9.19 24.70
C LYS A 202 8.74 -9.58 23.42
N ILE A 203 9.47 -9.64 22.30
CA ILE A 203 8.97 -10.19 21.04
C ILE A 203 8.98 -11.72 21.12
N PRO A 204 7.82 -12.40 21.11
CA PRO A 204 7.78 -13.85 21.20
C PRO A 204 8.09 -14.51 19.86
N VAL A 205 8.69 -15.70 19.93
CA VAL A 205 8.75 -16.66 18.82
C VAL A 205 7.66 -17.69 19.04
N ASP A 206 6.59 -17.57 18.27
CA ASP A 206 5.43 -18.45 18.35
C ASP A 206 5.71 -19.76 17.62
N LYS A 207 5.26 -20.87 18.21
CA LYS A 207 5.42 -22.20 17.63
C LYS A 207 4.14 -22.63 16.94
N VAL A 208 4.26 -23.25 15.77
CA VAL A 208 3.12 -23.81 15.03
C VAL A 208 3.50 -25.13 14.36
N GLY A 209 2.56 -26.05 14.36
CA GLY A 209 2.65 -27.28 13.59
C GLY A 209 2.48 -27.00 12.10
N THR A 210 3.17 -27.78 11.29
CA THR A 210 3.16 -27.72 9.82
C THR A 210 1.76 -27.87 9.23
N ASN A 211 0.95 -28.82 9.69
CA ASN A 211 -0.43 -29.00 9.23
C ASN A 211 -1.36 -27.84 9.62
N GLN A 212 -1.06 -27.14 10.71
CA GLN A 212 -1.87 -26.02 11.19
C GLN A 212 -1.45 -24.67 10.59
N LEU A 213 -0.28 -24.56 9.96
CA LEU A 213 0.25 -23.28 9.46
C LEU A 213 -0.71 -22.59 8.47
N LEU A 214 -1.19 -23.31 7.46
CA LEU A 214 -2.10 -22.75 6.46
C LEU A 214 -3.44 -22.32 7.08
N ASN A 215 -3.96 -23.09 8.04
CA ASN A 215 -5.19 -22.75 8.75
C ASN A 215 -5.00 -21.55 9.67
N ALA A 216 -3.84 -21.45 10.34
CA ALA A 216 -3.47 -20.30 11.15
C ALA A 216 -3.41 -19.03 10.30
N LEU A 217 -2.75 -19.07 9.14
CA LEU A 217 -2.72 -17.93 8.21
C LEU A 217 -4.12 -17.54 7.71
N LYS A 218 -5.01 -18.51 7.44
CA LYS A 218 -6.40 -18.23 7.03
C LYS A 218 -7.19 -17.47 8.08
N THR A 219 -6.90 -17.62 9.37
CA THR A 219 -7.66 -16.95 10.43
C THR A 219 -7.18 -15.53 10.74
N MET A 220 -6.00 -15.14 10.23
CA MET A 220 -5.38 -13.86 10.52
C MET A 220 -5.53 -12.91 9.32
N ARG A 221 -5.52 -11.59 9.57
CA ARG A 221 -5.55 -10.55 8.53
C ARG A 221 -4.67 -9.38 8.93
N GLN A 222 -4.08 -8.70 7.94
CA GLN A 222 -3.28 -7.47 8.13
C GLN A 222 -2.12 -7.61 9.15
N GLN A 223 -1.54 -8.79 9.26
CA GLN A 223 -0.39 -9.07 10.11
C GLN A 223 0.84 -9.37 9.26
N SER A 224 2.02 -9.21 9.86
CA SER A 224 3.29 -9.63 9.24
C SER A 224 3.75 -10.93 9.85
N PHE A 225 3.93 -11.97 9.02
CA PHE A 225 4.39 -13.28 9.44
C PHE A 225 5.81 -13.49 8.98
N VAL A 226 6.70 -13.84 9.89
CA VAL A 226 8.08 -14.23 9.58
C VAL A 226 8.24 -15.70 9.88
N ILE A 227 8.48 -16.50 8.86
CA ILE A 227 8.69 -17.94 8.98
C ILE A 227 10.15 -18.21 8.64
N SER A 228 10.89 -18.87 9.54
CA SER A 228 12.19 -19.44 9.16
C SER A 228 12.08 -20.94 9.02
N ALA A 229 12.57 -21.45 7.90
CA ALA A 229 12.57 -22.87 7.62
C ALA A 229 13.63 -23.23 6.57
N LYS A 230 13.85 -24.54 6.39
CA LYS A 230 14.64 -25.02 5.25
C LYS A 230 13.78 -24.91 4.00
N VAL A 231 14.24 -24.16 3.00
CA VAL A 231 13.53 -23.98 1.72
C VAL A 231 14.29 -24.70 0.62
N GLU A 232 13.63 -25.65 -0.05
CA GLU A 232 14.19 -26.40 -1.18
C GLU A 232 13.15 -26.51 -2.29
N ASN A 233 13.52 -26.13 -3.52
CA ASN A 233 12.68 -26.25 -4.72
C ASN A 233 11.26 -25.66 -4.56
N GLY A 234 11.12 -24.53 -3.85
CA GLY A 234 9.82 -23.88 -3.61
C GLY A 234 8.96 -24.55 -2.52
N PHE A 235 9.54 -25.48 -1.75
CA PHE A 235 8.89 -26.08 -0.59
C PHE A 235 9.60 -25.68 0.71
N ILE A 236 8.82 -25.40 1.73
CA ILE A 236 9.27 -25.34 3.11
C ILE A 236 9.30 -26.78 3.65
N ILE A 237 10.45 -27.21 4.16
CA ILE A 237 10.67 -28.55 4.71
C ILE A 237 10.90 -28.46 6.23
N GLN A 238 10.11 -29.22 6.98
CA GLN A 238 10.30 -29.45 8.41
C GLN A 238 10.09 -30.93 8.71
N GLY A 239 11.17 -31.62 9.10
CA GLY A 239 11.12 -33.08 9.29
C GLY A 239 10.76 -33.81 7.99
N LYS A 240 9.66 -34.57 8.01
CA LYS A 240 9.14 -35.31 6.85
C LYS A 240 8.08 -34.52 6.06
N GLU A 241 7.62 -33.40 6.61
CA GLU A 241 6.52 -32.64 6.04
C GLU A 241 7.04 -31.53 5.11
N LYS A 242 6.27 -31.28 4.05
CA LYS A 242 6.58 -30.28 3.02
C LYS A 242 5.35 -29.41 2.78
N ILE A 243 5.55 -28.10 2.73
CA ILE A 243 4.51 -27.13 2.43
C ILE A 243 4.97 -26.32 1.22
N ALA A 244 4.13 -26.20 0.19
CA ALA A 244 4.46 -25.38 -0.98
C ALA A 244 4.46 -23.90 -0.60
N VAL A 245 5.50 -23.16 -0.98
CA VAL A 245 5.60 -21.70 -0.75
C VAL A 245 4.45 -20.98 -1.47
N MET A 246 4.05 -21.46 -2.65
CA MET A 246 2.95 -20.91 -3.44
C MET A 246 1.61 -20.97 -2.69
N ASP A 247 1.36 -22.01 -1.88
CA ASP A 247 0.12 -22.09 -1.10
C ASP A 247 0.11 -21.06 0.03
N LEU A 248 1.27 -20.82 0.65
CA LEU A 248 1.44 -19.79 1.67
C LEU A 248 1.28 -18.38 1.08
N GLU A 249 1.86 -18.15 -0.10
CA GLU A 249 1.71 -16.90 -0.86
C GLU A 249 0.24 -16.63 -1.20
N LYS A 250 -0.47 -17.64 -1.70
CA LYS A 250 -1.90 -17.53 -2.03
C LYS A 250 -2.75 -17.19 -0.81
N VAL A 251 -2.55 -17.89 0.31
CA VAL A 251 -3.27 -17.59 1.55
C VAL A 251 -2.91 -16.20 2.07
N ALA A 252 -1.64 -15.80 1.98
CA ALA A 252 -1.21 -14.46 2.37
C ALA A 252 -1.82 -13.36 1.51
N ALA A 253 -1.99 -13.63 0.21
CA ALA A 253 -2.69 -12.75 -0.72
C ALA A 253 -4.18 -12.60 -0.37
N ASP A 254 -4.88 -13.72 -0.17
CA ASP A 254 -6.32 -13.74 0.14
C ASP A 254 -6.65 -13.06 1.49
N ARG A 255 -5.69 -13.03 2.41
CA ARG A 255 -5.86 -12.53 3.78
C ARG A 255 -5.15 -11.21 4.06
N ASP A 256 -4.60 -10.56 3.05
CA ASP A 256 -3.87 -9.29 3.20
C ASP A 256 -2.74 -9.39 4.26
N ILE A 257 -2.07 -10.54 4.31
CA ILE A 257 -0.93 -10.81 5.21
C ILE A 257 0.35 -10.43 4.50
N SER A 258 1.29 -9.77 5.19
CA SER A 258 2.67 -9.63 4.70
C SER A 258 3.46 -10.87 5.14
N LEU A 259 3.99 -11.63 4.20
CA LEU A 259 4.66 -12.89 4.47
C LEU A 259 6.17 -12.74 4.23
N ILE A 260 6.98 -13.12 5.20
CA ILE A 260 8.43 -13.15 5.13
C ILE A 260 8.87 -14.60 5.33
N ILE A 261 9.63 -15.15 4.40
CA ILE A 261 10.19 -16.50 4.49
C ILE A 261 11.71 -16.37 4.53
N LEU A 262 12.31 -16.90 5.58
CA LEU A 262 13.75 -16.94 5.80
C LEU A 262 14.25 -18.38 5.57
N GLY A 263 14.85 -18.61 4.41
CA GLY A 263 15.51 -19.87 4.09
C GLY A 263 16.77 -20.05 4.92
N SER A 264 16.81 -21.05 5.79
CA SER A 264 17.94 -21.32 6.68
C SER A 264 18.10 -22.82 6.92
N ASP A 265 19.35 -23.28 7.06
CA ASP A 265 19.64 -24.64 7.51
C ASP A 265 19.40 -24.81 9.03
N ASN A 266 19.41 -23.71 9.78
CA ASN A 266 19.23 -23.68 11.23
C ASN A 266 18.09 -22.71 11.62
N PRO A 267 16.84 -23.01 11.25
CA PRO A 267 15.73 -22.05 11.29
C PRO A 267 15.44 -21.50 12.70
N LYS A 268 15.56 -22.35 13.73
CA LYS A 268 15.39 -21.93 15.13
C LYS A 268 16.38 -20.82 15.52
N LYS A 269 17.67 -21.00 15.18
CA LYS A 269 18.71 -20.04 15.55
C LYS A 269 18.56 -18.72 14.79
N THR A 270 18.21 -18.79 13.50
CA THR A 270 17.92 -17.60 12.69
C THR A 270 16.79 -16.77 13.30
N LEU A 271 15.69 -17.40 13.74
CA LEU A 271 14.58 -16.71 14.41
C LEU A 271 14.98 -16.14 15.77
N ASP A 272 15.71 -16.89 16.59
CA ASP A 272 16.16 -16.42 17.90
C ASP A 272 17.07 -15.17 17.77
N GLN A 273 17.96 -15.17 16.77
CA GLN A 273 18.83 -14.02 16.49
C GLN A 273 18.03 -12.82 15.96
N LEU A 274 17.11 -13.05 15.01
CA LEU A 274 16.23 -12.00 14.51
C LEU A 274 15.37 -11.39 15.63
N ALA A 275 14.83 -12.21 16.53
CA ALA A 275 14.05 -11.76 17.67
C ALA A 275 14.86 -10.85 18.60
N LYS A 276 16.11 -11.21 18.89
CA LYS A 276 17.04 -10.38 19.68
C LYS A 276 17.34 -9.05 19.00
N ASP A 277 17.65 -9.08 17.70
CA ASP A 277 17.95 -7.87 16.93
C ASP A 277 16.73 -6.93 16.87
N TRP A 278 15.53 -7.49 16.68
CA TRP A 278 14.28 -6.75 16.70
C TRP A 278 13.96 -6.18 18.08
N GLN A 279 14.23 -6.94 19.15
CA GLN A 279 14.07 -6.45 20.53
C GLN A 279 14.98 -5.26 20.80
N LYS A 280 16.27 -5.36 20.44
CA LYS A 280 17.21 -4.25 20.59
C LYS A 280 16.72 -3.00 19.85
N ARG A 281 16.18 -3.16 18.64
CA ARG A 281 15.61 -2.04 17.86
C ARG A 281 14.38 -1.45 18.52
N LYS A 282 13.47 -2.29 19.03
CA LYS A 282 12.29 -1.87 19.81
C LYS A 282 12.71 -1.05 21.03
N ASP A 283 13.70 -1.52 21.78
CA ASP A 283 14.20 -0.85 22.98
C ASP A 283 14.85 0.51 22.66
N THR A 284 15.50 0.64 21.50
CA THR A 284 16.07 1.92 21.01
C THR A 284 15.04 2.87 20.36
N GLY A 285 13.79 2.43 20.18
CA GLY A 285 12.78 3.20 19.45
C GLY A 285 12.98 3.28 17.93
N SER A 286 14.01 2.63 17.37
CA SER A 286 14.32 2.65 15.92
C SER A 286 13.37 1.81 15.07
N LEU A 287 12.41 1.12 15.70
CA LEU A 287 11.47 0.24 15.02
C LEU A 287 10.43 0.96 14.16
N THR A 288 10.16 2.24 14.46
CA THR A 288 9.19 3.07 13.74
C THR A 288 9.73 3.59 12.41
N SER A 289 11.05 3.75 12.30
CA SER A 289 11.74 4.18 11.09
C SER A 289 12.32 3.02 10.27
N TYR A 290 12.09 1.78 10.68
CA TYR A 290 12.70 0.61 10.05
C TYR A 290 11.98 0.20 8.76
N THR A 291 12.67 0.35 7.63
CA THR A 291 12.12 0.11 6.29
C THR A 291 12.43 -1.29 5.76
N ALA A 292 11.75 -1.71 4.70
CA ALA A 292 12.04 -2.97 4.00
C ALA A 292 13.48 -3.00 3.48
N GLY A 293 14.01 -1.88 2.99
CA GLY A 293 15.42 -1.77 2.61
C GLY A 293 16.38 -1.99 3.78
N ASP A 294 16.04 -1.50 4.98
CA ASP A 294 16.85 -1.75 6.19
C ASP A 294 16.78 -3.21 6.63
N PHE A 295 15.61 -3.85 6.44
CA PHE A 295 15.43 -5.28 6.66
C PHE A 295 16.39 -6.09 5.80
N TYR A 296 16.40 -5.89 4.49
CA TYR A 296 17.33 -6.60 3.60
C TYR A 296 18.79 -6.28 3.87
N ASN A 297 19.11 -5.02 4.17
CA ASN A 297 20.46 -4.62 4.56
C ASN A 297 20.98 -5.34 5.82
N ALA A 298 20.08 -5.78 6.72
CA ALA A 298 20.48 -6.58 7.88
C ALA A 298 20.98 -8.00 7.52
N PHE A 299 20.54 -8.54 6.37
CA PHE A 299 20.95 -9.84 5.83
C PHE A 299 22.07 -9.72 4.79
N ALA A 300 22.50 -8.51 4.44
CA ALA A 300 23.60 -8.32 3.52
C ALA A 300 24.96 -8.37 4.26
N PRO A 301 26.00 -8.95 3.64
CA PRO A 301 27.36 -8.95 4.19
C PRO A 301 27.92 -7.53 4.20
N LYS A 302 28.20 -6.99 5.40
CA LYS A 302 28.67 -5.60 5.59
C LYS A 302 30.04 -5.30 4.99
N ASN A 303 30.87 -6.33 4.85
CA ASN A 303 32.26 -6.21 4.37
C ASN A 303 32.41 -6.62 2.89
N SER A 304 31.31 -6.77 2.16
CA SER A 304 31.35 -7.09 0.73
C SER A 304 31.64 -5.83 -0.10
N SER A 305 32.53 -5.95 -1.09
CA SER A 305 32.81 -4.88 -2.06
C SER A 305 31.67 -4.67 -3.06
N SER A 306 30.81 -5.67 -3.25
CA SER A 306 29.65 -5.60 -4.13
C SER A 306 28.34 -5.71 -3.34
N PRO A 307 27.36 -4.81 -3.56
CA PRO A 307 26.01 -4.95 -3.03
C PRO A 307 25.36 -6.25 -3.52
N VAL A 308 24.53 -6.87 -2.70
CA VAL A 308 23.83 -8.10 -3.06
C VAL A 308 22.62 -7.79 -3.94
N PRO A 309 22.40 -8.49 -5.06
CA PRO A 309 21.21 -8.29 -5.87
C PRO A 309 19.94 -8.72 -5.12
N VAL A 310 18.91 -7.88 -5.21
CA VAL A 310 17.54 -8.14 -4.76
C VAL A 310 16.64 -8.02 -5.98
N GLU A 311 15.88 -9.08 -6.25
CA GLU A 311 14.94 -9.14 -7.36
C GLU A 311 13.56 -8.67 -6.90
N ILE A 312 12.85 -7.95 -7.77
CA ILE A 312 11.50 -7.45 -7.55
C ILE A 312 10.60 -8.08 -8.59
N ASP A 313 9.75 -9.00 -8.13
CA ASP A 313 8.80 -9.69 -8.99
C ASP A 313 7.37 -9.30 -8.67
N SER A 314 6.53 -9.25 -9.71
CA SER A 314 5.09 -9.15 -9.54
C SER A 314 4.53 -10.50 -9.06
N SER A 315 4.30 -10.61 -7.76
CA SER A 315 3.62 -11.75 -7.12
C SER A 315 2.10 -11.59 -7.32
N GLY A 316 1.62 -11.96 -8.50
CA GLY A 316 0.24 -11.72 -8.92
C GLY A 316 -0.09 -10.24 -9.16
N LYS A 317 -1.38 -9.91 -9.24
CA LYS A 317 -1.84 -8.58 -9.70
C LYS A 317 -1.66 -7.44 -8.67
N LEU A 318 -1.67 -7.77 -7.39
CA LEU A 318 -1.79 -6.80 -6.29
C LEU A 318 -0.65 -6.90 -5.27
N ARG A 319 0.40 -7.65 -5.57
CA ARG A 319 1.53 -7.87 -4.66
C ARG A 319 2.86 -7.85 -5.39
N THR A 320 3.89 -7.66 -4.58
CA THR A 320 5.28 -7.68 -5.01
C THR A 320 6.04 -8.64 -4.11
N ALA A 321 6.84 -9.50 -4.73
CA ALA A 321 7.81 -10.32 -4.04
C ALA A 321 9.18 -9.64 -4.16
N LEU A 322 9.85 -9.45 -3.03
CA LEU A 322 11.26 -9.13 -2.99
C LEU A 322 12.01 -10.42 -2.66
N HIS A 323 12.97 -10.79 -3.50
CA HIS A 323 13.71 -12.02 -3.35
C HIS A 323 15.21 -11.77 -3.30
N PHE A 324 15.85 -12.50 -2.40
CA PHE A 324 17.28 -12.49 -2.18
C PHE A 324 17.74 -13.94 -2.01
N ASP A 325 18.65 -14.39 -2.87
CA ASP A 325 19.25 -15.73 -2.83
C ASP A 325 20.77 -15.61 -2.74
N HIS A 326 21.39 -16.26 -1.75
CA HIS A 326 22.85 -16.35 -1.62
C HIS A 326 23.49 -17.45 -2.49
N SER A 327 22.73 -18.09 -3.38
CA SER A 327 23.20 -19.19 -4.26
C SER A 327 23.40 -18.62 -5.69
N ALA A 328 24.53 -18.61 -6.41
CA ALA A 328 25.83 -19.34 -6.37
C ALA A 328 26.87 -18.60 -7.29
N PRO A 329 28.15 -19.06 -7.52
CA PRO A 329 28.50 -20.38 -8.04
C PRO A 329 29.52 -21.18 -7.20
N THR A 330 29.22 -22.48 -7.12
CA THR A 330 30.06 -23.70 -7.05
C THR A 330 31.55 -23.60 -6.70
N LYS A 331 31.96 -24.47 -5.73
CA LYS A 331 33.33 -24.90 -5.35
C LYS A 331 34.18 -23.92 -4.54
N ALA A 332 33.84 -23.82 -3.25
CA ALA A 332 34.86 -23.92 -2.21
C ALA A 332 34.29 -24.80 -1.09
N ILE A 333 34.71 -26.07 -1.08
CA ILE A 333 34.61 -26.91 0.11
C ILE A 333 35.52 -26.25 1.14
N GLN A 334 34.98 -25.37 1.98
CA GLN A 334 35.63 -25.03 3.23
C GLN A 334 35.06 -25.95 4.30
N THR A 335 35.72 -27.08 4.43
CA THR A 335 35.70 -27.92 5.64
C THR A 335 36.21 -27.04 6.78
N GLN A 336 35.33 -26.29 7.44
CA GLN A 336 35.68 -25.54 8.66
C GLN A 336 34.85 -26.05 9.83
N SER A 337 35.52 -26.94 10.58
CA SER A 337 35.50 -27.05 12.04
C SER A 337 34.14 -26.98 12.73
N SER A 338 33.71 -28.14 13.20
CA SER A 338 32.55 -28.42 14.06
C SER A 338 32.60 -27.82 15.48
N SER A 339 33.18 -26.62 15.67
CA SER A 339 33.31 -25.98 16.99
C SER A 339 33.22 -24.45 16.98
N ILE A 340 32.81 -23.81 15.88
CA ILE A 340 32.50 -22.38 15.90
C ILE A 340 31.13 -22.21 16.55
N ASP A 341 31.11 -21.44 17.64
CA ASP A 341 29.92 -21.15 18.42
C ASP A 341 28.88 -20.41 17.56
N LEU A 342 27.98 -21.19 16.93
CA LEU A 342 26.90 -20.71 16.08
C LEU A 342 25.97 -19.70 16.79
N ALA A 343 26.10 -19.54 18.11
CA ALA A 343 25.33 -18.58 18.91
C ALA A 343 25.67 -17.11 18.64
N LEU A 344 26.86 -16.81 18.08
CA LEU A 344 27.33 -15.45 17.78
C LEU A 344 27.38 -15.14 16.28
N MET A 345 26.87 -16.03 15.43
CA MET A 345 26.91 -15.81 13.98
C MET A 345 25.93 -14.70 13.55
N PRO A 346 26.38 -13.78 12.68
CA PRO A 346 25.52 -12.72 12.18
C PRO A 346 24.44 -13.28 11.25
N LEU A 347 23.31 -12.58 11.16
CA LEU A 347 22.09 -13.06 10.50
C LEU A 347 22.29 -13.44 9.02
N HIS A 348 23.20 -12.74 8.32
CA HIS A 348 23.55 -13.01 6.92
C HIS A 348 24.26 -14.37 6.71
N VAL A 349 24.94 -14.90 7.72
CA VAL A 349 25.58 -16.23 7.65
C VAL A 349 24.57 -17.34 7.87
N LEU A 350 23.55 -17.07 8.70
CA LEU A 350 22.53 -18.06 9.05
C LEU A 350 21.42 -18.16 8.00
N THR A 351 21.31 -17.22 7.06
CA THR A 351 20.18 -17.10 6.14
C THR A 351 20.67 -17.26 4.70
N LYS A 352 20.17 -18.27 4.00
CA LYS A 352 20.47 -18.54 2.59
C LYS A 352 19.58 -17.75 1.64
N SER A 353 18.32 -17.54 2.02
CA SER A 353 17.38 -16.80 1.19
C SER A 353 16.38 -16.02 2.01
N VAL A 354 15.94 -14.89 1.47
CA VAL A 354 14.93 -14.02 2.07
C VAL A 354 13.89 -13.69 1.02
N MET A 355 12.67 -14.16 1.23
CA MET A 355 11.51 -13.85 0.38
C MET A 355 10.54 -12.98 1.18
N LEU A 356 10.20 -11.81 0.66
CA LEU A 356 9.24 -10.88 1.26
C LEU A 356 8.08 -10.65 0.29
N PHE A 357 6.91 -11.17 0.65
CA PHE A 357 5.68 -10.99 -0.10
C PHE A 357 4.85 -9.89 0.54
N GLN A 358 4.73 -8.75 -0.11
CA GLN A 358 3.99 -7.60 0.38
C GLN A 358 2.98 -7.07 -0.63
N PRO A 359 1.90 -6.40 -0.20
CA PRO A 359 1.04 -5.62 -1.08
C PRO A 359 1.86 -4.65 -1.95
N ASN A 360 1.45 -4.48 -3.21
CA ASN A 360 2.00 -3.42 -4.06
C ASN A 360 1.42 -2.04 -3.67
N GLU A 361 1.90 -0.97 -4.28
CA GLU A 361 1.48 0.41 -3.94
C GLU A 361 -0.04 0.60 -3.99
N ALA A 362 -0.68 0.14 -5.08
CA ALA A 362 -2.12 0.29 -5.25
C ALA A 362 -2.91 -0.46 -4.17
N ARG A 363 -2.50 -1.70 -3.85
CA ARG A 363 -3.17 -2.51 -2.83
C ARG A 363 -2.90 -2.00 -1.43
N ALA A 364 -1.68 -1.57 -1.12
CA ALA A 364 -1.35 -1.01 0.19
C ALA A 364 -2.17 0.26 0.46
N LYS A 365 -2.24 1.18 -0.50
CA LYS A 365 -3.06 2.38 -0.38
C LYS A 365 -4.54 2.04 -0.14
N GLU A 366 -5.07 1.06 -0.88
CA GLU A 366 -6.44 0.58 -0.67
C GLU A 366 -6.66 0.02 0.73
N LEU A 367 -5.68 -0.71 1.28
CA LEU A 367 -5.74 -1.27 2.63
C LEU A 367 -5.68 -0.19 3.71
N ASP A 368 -4.83 0.82 3.51
CA ASP A 368 -4.68 1.96 4.43
C ASP A 368 -5.96 2.82 4.44
N ASP A 369 -6.67 2.90 3.32
CA ASP A 369 -7.95 3.61 3.20
C ASP A 369 -9.15 2.84 3.83
N ARG A 370 -8.97 1.61 4.33
CA ARG A 370 -10.08 0.83 4.92
C ARG A 370 -10.35 1.25 6.37
N ILE A 371 -11.59 1.66 6.63
CA ILE A 371 -12.10 1.84 8.01
C ILE A 371 -12.28 0.46 8.67
N HIS A 372 -12.92 -0.47 7.96
CA HIS A 372 -13.07 -1.86 8.41
C HIS A 372 -12.20 -2.79 7.56
N PRO A 373 -11.26 -3.57 8.16
CA PRO A 373 -10.32 -4.42 7.43
C PRO A 373 -10.94 -5.39 6.41
N ALA A 374 -12.18 -5.84 6.67
CA ALA A 374 -12.86 -6.81 5.83
C ALA A 374 -13.65 -6.23 4.65
N ILE A 375 -13.83 -4.92 4.60
CA ILE A 375 -14.65 -4.26 3.59
C ILE A 375 -13.73 -3.41 2.72
N ALA A 376 -13.85 -3.52 1.41
CA ALA A 376 -13.01 -2.75 0.48
C ALA A 376 -13.22 -1.23 0.66
N SER A 377 -12.18 -0.43 0.49
CA SER A 377 -12.26 1.02 0.74
C SER A 377 -13.28 1.73 -0.15
N TRP A 378 -13.41 1.31 -1.42
CA TRP A 378 -14.38 1.88 -2.36
C TRP A 378 -15.84 1.73 -1.88
N VAL A 379 -16.16 0.68 -1.13
CA VAL A 379 -17.51 0.49 -0.55
C VAL A 379 -17.75 1.53 0.54
N HIS A 380 -16.77 1.73 1.43
CA HIS A 380 -16.87 2.78 2.46
C HIS A 380 -17.05 4.17 1.83
N LEU A 381 -16.22 4.49 0.82
CA LEU A 381 -16.31 5.76 0.10
C LEU A 381 -17.67 5.92 -0.60
N SER A 382 -18.20 4.85 -1.22
CA SER A 382 -19.52 4.87 -1.85
C SER A 382 -20.64 5.12 -0.84
N LEU A 383 -20.58 4.49 0.35
CA LEU A 383 -21.56 4.70 1.42
C LEU A 383 -21.50 6.12 1.96
N ILE A 384 -20.30 6.67 2.18
CA ILE A 384 -20.11 8.05 2.64
C ILE A 384 -20.59 9.04 1.58
N ALA A 385 -20.23 8.83 0.31
CA ALA A 385 -20.68 9.67 -0.79
C ALA A 385 -22.21 9.65 -0.93
N SER A 386 -22.82 8.47 -0.89
CA SER A 386 -24.27 8.28 -0.91
C SER A 386 -24.95 9.02 0.25
N LEU A 387 -24.41 8.93 1.46
CA LEU A 387 -24.88 9.66 2.64
C LEU A 387 -24.83 11.18 2.40
N VAL A 388 -23.69 11.72 1.97
CA VAL A 388 -23.50 13.16 1.71
C VAL A 388 -24.44 13.65 0.62
N ILE A 389 -24.53 12.92 -0.50
CA ILE A 389 -25.44 13.25 -1.62
C ILE A 389 -26.89 13.22 -1.15
N GLY A 390 -27.29 12.22 -0.37
CA GLY A 390 -28.62 12.13 0.21
C GLY A 390 -28.93 13.27 1.19
N LEU A 391 -27.94 13.73 1.96
CA LEU A 391 -28.10 14.91 2.82
C LEU A 391 -28.26 16.20 2.02
N VAL A 392 -27.50 16.38 0.93
CA VAL A 392 -27.68 17.52 0.02
C VAL A 392 -29.08 17.50 -0.61
N ALA A 393 -29.57 16.31 -0.96
CA ALA A 393 -30.91 16.08 -1.50
C ALA A 393 -31.99 15.78 -0.43
N TYR A 394 -31.77 16.20 0.83
CA TYR A 394 -32.53 15.74 2.01
C TYR A 394 -34.06 15.76 1.82
N LYS A 395 -34.62 16.83 1.25
CA LYS A 395 -36.09 16.92 1.05
C LYS A 395 -36.62 15.78 0.18
N THR A 396 -35.93 15.49 -0.91
CA THR A 396 -36.30 14.40 -1.83
C THR A 396 -36.01 13.04 -1.20
N SER A 397 -34.86 12.88 -0.56
CA SER A 397 -34.51 11.64 0.15
C SER A 397 -35.53 11.30 1.23
N TRP A 398 -35.94 12.29 2.02
CA TRP A 398 -36.95 12.14 3.06
C TRP A 398 -38.33 11.80 2.47
N PHE A 399 -38.72 12.45 1.37
CA PHE A 399 -39.97 12.14 0.67
C PHE A 399 -39.99 10.69 0.14
N LEU A 400 -38.90 10.24 -0.49
CA LEU A 400 -38.78 8.87 -0.99
C LEU A 400 -38.74 7.86 0.17
N TYR A 401 -38.05 8.19 1.26
CA TYR A 401 -38.05 7.38 2.47
C TYR A 401 -39.46 7.23 3.05
N LEU A 402 -40.21 8.33 3.17
CA LEU A 402 -41.59 8.29 3.67
C LEU A 402 -42.53 7.45 2.80
N LYS A 403 -42.26 7.33 1.49
CA LYS A 403 -43.00 6.42 0.61
C LYS A 403 -42.72 4.96 0.90
N LEU A 404 -41.49 4.63 1.29
CA LEU A 404 -41.10 3.26 1.65
C LEU A 404 -41.55 2.92 3.08
N TRP A 405 -41.37 3.87 4.00
CA TRP A 405 -41.67 3.72 5.40
C TRP A 405 -42.41 4.95 5.91
N ALA A 406 -43.73 4.81 6.10
CA ALA A 406 -44.56 5.90 6.60
C ALA A 406 -44.16 6.31 8.03
N SER A 407 -44.21 7.62 8.31
CA SER A 407 -43.93 8.16 9.63
C SER A 407 -44.95 7.64 10.66
N PRO A 408 -44.53 7.31 11.89
CA PRO A 408 -45.46 6.95 12.95
C PRO A 408 -46.41 8.12 13.24
N LEU A 409 -47.71 7.84 13.28
CA LEU A 409 -48.75 8.82 13.57
C LEU A 409 -49.05 8.87 15.07
N ARG A 410 -49.10 10.07 15.63
CA ARG A 410 -49.30 10.32 17.08
C ARG A 410 -50.56 9.67 17.64
N VAL A 411 -51.63 9.63 16.85
CA VAL A 411 -52.97 9.12 17.24
C VAL A 411 -52.94 7.64 17.65
N HIS A 412 -51.95 6.86 17.19
CA HIS A 412 -51.83 5.43 17.50
C HIS A 412 -51.16 5.15 18.86
N TYR A 413 -50.77 6.19 19.62
CA TYR A 413 -50.03 6.04 20.87
C TYR A 413 -50.76 6.72 22.03
N ARG A 414 -51.05 5.95 23.08
CA ARG A 414 -51.67 6.46 24.32
C ARG A 414 -50.73 7.36 25.12
N HIS A 415 -49.43 7.06 25.13
CA HIS A 415 -48.43 7.78 25.93
C HIS A 415 -47.41 8.50 25.04
N TRP A 416 -46.83 9.59 25.56
CA TRP A 416 -45.87 10.41 24.80
C TRP A 416 -44.53 9.70 24.56
N PHE A 417 -44.05 8.97 25.56
CA PHE A 417 -42.77 8.27 25.54
C PHE A 417 -42.61 7.21 24.40
N PRO A 418 -43.53 6.23 24.21
CA PRO A 418 -43.37 5.25 23.14
C PRO A 418 -43.45 5.88 21.74
N PHE A 419 -44.22 6.96 21.59
CA PHE A 419 -44.27 7.72 20.35
C PHE A 419 -42.92 8.39 20.04
N THR A 420 -42.34 9.10 21.02
CA THR A 420 -41.07 9.82 20.79
C THR A 420 -39.93 8.85 20.51
N LEU A 421 -39.86 7.73 21.23
CA LEU A 421 -38.86 6.70 20.98
C LEU A 421 -38.97 6.15 19.56
N ARG A 422 -40.18 5.79 19.11
CA ARG A 422 -40.37 5.25 17.75
C ARG A 422 -40.13 6.30 16.66
N TYR A 423 -40.54 7.55 16.89
CA TYR A 423 -40.27 8.64 15.97
C TYR A 423 -38.77 8.92 15.83
N LEU A 424 -38.03 8.90 16.95
CA LEU A 424 -36.58 9.03 16.96
C LEU A 424 -35.91 7.86 16.22
N LEU A 425 -36.34 6.62 16.49
CA LEU A 425 -35.82 5.43 15.82
C LEU A 425 -36.08 5.47 14.31
N HIS A 426 -37.23 5.99 13.89
CA HIS A 426 -37.56 6.19 12.48
C HIS A 426 -36.63 7.23 11.82
N ARG A 427 -36.38 8.37 12.48
CA ARG A 427 -35.40 9.37 12.01
C ARG A 427 -33.97 8.84 11.99
N LEU A 428 -33.57 8.07 13.01
CA LEU A 428 -32.25 7.43 13.05
C LEU A 428 -32.11 6.40 11.93
N SER A 429 -33.16 5.62 11.66
CA SER A 429 -33.15 4.62 10.58
C SER A 429 -32.98 5.28 9.20
N PHE A 430 -33.57 6.45 9.01
CA PHE A 430 -33.33 7.25 7.81
C PHE A 430 -31.85 7.62 7.66
N VAL A 431 -31.21 8.12 8.72
CA VAL A 431 -29.81 8.58 8.66
C VAL A 431 -28.82 7.42 8.58
N ILE A 432 -29.04 6.35 9.34
CA ILE A 432 -28.09 5.25 9.50
C ILE A 432 -28.21 4.22 8.38
N PHE A 433 -29.42 3.92 7.92
CA PHE A 433 -29.64 2.87 6.92
C PHE A 433 -30.03 3.44 5.56
N TYR A 434 -31.01 4.33 5.50
CA TYR A 434 -31.53 4.79 4.21
C TYR A 434 -30.53 5.66 3.46
N LEU A 435 -29.95 6.68 4.12
CA LEU A 435 -29.05 7.60 3.44
C LEU A 435 -27.77 6.93 2.91
N PRO A 436 -27.04 6.09 3.68
CA PRO A 436 -25.84 5.45 3.15
C PRO A 436 -26.14 4.49 2.00
N LEU A 437 -27.25 3.74 2.07
CA LEU A 437 -27.58 2.73 1.06
C LEU A 437 -28.27 3.31 -0.18
N LEU A 438 -29.14 4.29 -0.02
CA LEU A 438 -30.06 4.76 -1.07
C LEU A 438 -30.04 6.27 -1.27
N GLY A 439 -29.19 7.02 -0.56
CA GLY A 439 -29.10 8.48 -0.68
C GLY A 439 -28.88 8.95 -2.11
N PHE A 440 -28.02 8.26 -2.86
CA PHE A 440 -27.72 8.54 -4.27
C PHE A 440 -28.93 8.42 -5.22
N ILE A 441 -30.01 7.72 -4.85
CA ILE A 441 -31.24 7.61 -5.67
C ILE A 441 -31.98 8.94 -5.73
N SER A 442 -31.79 9.79 -4.73
CA SER A 442 -32.50 11.07 -4.58
C SER A 442 -32.21 12.05 -5.72
N PRO A 443 -30.95 12.38 -6.07
CA PRO A 443 -30.66 13.20 -7.25
C PRO A 443 -31.11 12.55 -8.55
N LEU A 444 -31.04 11.21 -8.67
CA LEU A 444 -31.53 10.51 -9.86
C LEU A 444 -33.04 10.73 -10.05
N TYR A 445 -33.82 10.66 -8.96
CA TYR A 445 -35.25 10.95 -8.99
C TYR A 445 -35.54 12.41 -9.37
N ILE A 446 -34.76 13.37 -8.86
CA ILE A 446 -34.89 14.78 -9.24
C ILE A 446 -34.62 14.93 -10.74
N LEU A 447 -33.55 14.33 -11.25
CA LEU A 447 -33.16 14.40 -12.65
C LEU A 447 -34.23 13.81 -13.56
N ILE A 448 -34.74 12.61 -13.24
CA ILE A 448 -35.84 11.98 -13.99
C ILE A 448 -37.09 12.87 -13.99
N THR A 449 -37.48 13.40 -12.83
CA THR A 449 -38.66 14.27 -12.71
C THR A 449 -38.48 15.57 -13.48
N TRP A 450 -37.28 16.14 -13.47
CA TRP A 450 -36.95 17.35 -14.20
C TRP A 450 -36.97 17.12 -15.70
N THR A 451 -36.31 16.06 -16.19
CA THR A 451 -36.32 15.67 -17.61
C THR A 451 -37.74 15.41 -18.10
N TYR A 452 -38.55 14.69 -17.33
CA TYR A 452 -39.97 14.48 -17.65
C TYR A 452 -40.73 15.79 -17.78
N ARG A 453 -40.53 16.74 -16.84
CA ARG A 453 -41.17 18.06 -16.87
C ARG A 453 -40.74 18.88 -18.08
N VAL A 454 -39.45 18.86 -18.43
CA VAL A 454 -38.92 19.56 -19.60
C VAL A 454 -39.51 18.99 -20.89
N ILE A 455 -39.50 17.66 -21.06
CA ILE A 455 -40.12 16.98 -22.22
C ILE A 455 -41.62 17.30 -22.30
N HIS A 456 -42.33 17.20 -21.18
CA HIS A 456 -43.76 17.47 -21.15
C HIS A 456 -44.07 18.93 -21.48
N PHE A 457 -43.25 19.87 -21.00
CA PHE A 457 -43.46 21.30 -21.24
C PHE A 457 -43.08 21.73 -22.67
N LEU A 458 -41.97 21.21 -23.21
CA LEU A 458 -41.45 21.63 -24.51
C LEU A 458 -42.05 20.85 -25.69
N LEU A 459 -42.39 19.58 -25.51
CA LEU A 459 -42.84 18.72 -26.61
C LEU A 459 -44.33 18.41 -26.49
N ILE A 460 -44.77 17.85 -25.36
CA ILE A 460 -46.12 17.32 -25.22
C ILE A 460 -47.15 18.45 -25.20
N ARG A 461 -46.94 19.51 -24.40
CA ARG A 461 -47.89 20.62 -24.31
C ARG A 461 -48.06 21.37 -25.64
N PRO A 462 -46.99 21.78 -26.36
CA PRO A 462 -47.15 22.43 -27.66
C PRO A 462 -47.77 21.51 -28.70
N ALA A 463 -47.38 20.23 -28.74
CA ALA A 463 -48.00 19.26 -29.65
C ALA A 463 -49.50 19.14 -29.38
N TYR A 464 -49.91 18.96 -28.12
CA TYR A 464 -51.33 18.89 -27.74
C TYR A 464 -52.09 20.17 -28.10
N TRP A 465 -51.48 21.34 -27.89
CA TRP A 465 -52.07 22.62 -28.30
C TRP A 465 -52.23 22.75 -29.81
N ILE A 466 -51.22 22.33 -30.60
CA ILE A 466 -51.29 22.32 -32.07
C ILE A 466 -52.39 21.35 -32.54
N PHE A 467 -52.40 20.11 -32.03
CA PHE A 467 -53.41 19.11 -32.39
C PHE A 467 -54.83 19.58 -32.08
N ASN A 468 -55.08 20.17 -30.90
CA ASN A 468 -56.40 20.70 -30.54
C ASN A 468 -56.80 21.96 -31.34
N LYS A 469 -55.87 22.63 -32.01
CA LYS A 469 -56.16 23.84 -32.80
C LYS A 469 -56.45 23.51 -34.28
N PHE A 470 -55.95 22.39 -34.79
CA PHE A 470 -56.05 22.02 -36.20
C PHE A 470 -56.85 20.73 -36.48
N GLY A 471 -57.19 19.95 -35.45
CA GLY A 471 -58.18 18.87 -35.52
C GLY A 471 -59.45 19.29 -34.82
#